data_AF-A0A9E2FHN6-F1
#
_entry.id   AF-A0A9E2FHN6-F1
#
_cell.length_a   1.000
_cell.length_b   1.000
_cell.length_c   1.000
_cell.angle_alpha   90.00
_cell.angle_beta   90.00
_cell.angle_gamma   90.00
#
_symmetry.space_group_name_H-M   'P 1'
#
loop_
_entity.id
_entity.type
_entity.pdbx_description
1 polymer ?
#
loop_
_entity_poly.entity_id
_entity_poly.type
_entity_poly.pdbx_seq_one_letter_code
_entity_poly.pdbx_strand_id
1 'polypeptide(L)'
;MITSAIKGPFALLVVYFGAQVCARVFASPGLELHEAEQALWTQDLALGSGTQPPLYTWVQWLVFKLFGVSIFSLSLLKNTLLASTYGFVWLAARRWLPPSLAVLAAASLLLIPQIGWESQRDLTHSVLAAAVAAATLYVLIRLIERPTPRLYLLLIPHGLWLLDHWDLASTRTMEKLGQTPLGGYGIVRGISSLVSATGATVGVLCLIYMLLLGWSVWKRHEGDHYDRQICSFWQQYFRALTALLLALVLFFGVMHFKGRWLQPLLFAVPFAFFCCRKKLVGHARLRWLKVVLSVLAALYLAVAAFRPSPEWMAGST
;
A
#
# COMPACT_ATOMS: atom_id res chain seq x y z
N MET A 1 24.92 16.35 -6.77
CA MET A 1 24.25 16.05 -5.48
C MET A 1 22.82 15.51 -5.60
N ILE A 2 21.97 16.02 -6.50
CA ILE A 2 20.57 15.53 -6.65
C ILE A 2 20.53 14.06 -7.17
N THR A 3 21.43 13.71 -8.09
CA THR A 3 21.53 12.36 -8.66
C THR A 3 21.99 11.30 -7.65
N SER A 4 22.95 11.60 -6.77
CA SER A 4 23.39 10.67 -5.72
C SER A 4 22.33 10.46 -4.64
N ALA A 5 21.55 11.51 -4.32
CA ALA A 5 20.46 11.45 -3.35
C ALA A 5 19.24 10.63 -3.84
N ILE A 6 19.14 10.36 -5.16
CA ILE A 6 18.11 9.55 -5.79
C ILE A 6 18.56 8.10 -5.96
N LYS A 7 19.82 7.89 -6.37
CA LYS A 7 20.38 6.57 -6.67
C LYS A 7 20.36 5.62 -5.48
N GLY A 8 20.68 6.10 -4.27
CA GLY A 8 20.76 5.25 -3.07
C GLY A 8 19.43 4.57 -2.71
N PRO A 9 18.36 5.33 -2.41
CA PRO A 9 17.07 4.74 -2.04
C PRO A 9 16.46 3.88 -3.16
N PHE A 10 16.60 4.29 -4.43
CA PHE A 10 16.12 3.51 -5.56
C PHE A 10 16.87 2.17 -5.68
N ALA A 11 18.21 2.18 -5.55
CA ALA A 11 18.99 0.95 -5.55
C ALA A 11 18.59 0.01 -4.41
N LEU A 12 18.30 0.52 -3.21
CA LEU A 12 17.80 -0.30 -2.10
C LEU A 12 16.46 -0.97 -2.42
N LEU A 13 15.53 -0.27 -3.10
CA LEU A 13 14.27 -0.87 -3.54
C LEU A 13 14.51 -1.98 -4.56
N VAL A 14 15.35 -1.72 -5.57
CA VAL A 14 15.69 -2.72 -6.60
C VAL A 14 16.35 -3.95 -5.98
N VAL A 15 17.31 -3.77 -5.07
CA VAL A 15 18.00 -4.87 -4.39
C VAL A 15 17.01 -5.66 -3.51
N TYR A 16 16.21 -4.99 -2.70
CA TYR A 16 15.28 -5.66 -1.78
C TYR A 16 14.19 -6.44 -2.53
N PHE A 17 13.52 -5.82 -3.50
CA PHE A 17 12.46 -6.48 -4.25
C PHE A 17 12.99 -7.48 -5.28
N GLY A 18 14.20 -7.27 -5.81
CA GLY A 18 14.93 -8.28 -6.57
C GLY A 18 15.24 -9.52 -5.73
N ALA A 19 15.71 -9.33 -4.50
CA ALA A 19 15.92 -10.43 -3.56
C ALA A 19 14.61 -11.16 -3.22
N GLN A 20 13.49 -10.45 -3.07
CA GLN A 20 12.17 -11.07 -2.88
C GLN A 20 11.75 -11.93 -4.09
N VAL A 21 12.03 -11.46 -5.32
CA VAL A 21 11.79 -12.26 -6.54
C VAL A 21 12.64 -13.54 -6.51
N CYS A 22 13.94 -13.41 -6.25
CA CYS A 22 14.84 -14.56 -6.16
C CYS A 22 14.38 -15.54 -5.07
N ALA A 23 14.09 -15.04 -3.86
CA ALA A 23 13.60 -15.86 -2.75
C ALA A 23 12.34 -16.65 -3.14
N ARG A 24 11.35 -16.00 -3.76
CA ARG A 24 10.12 -16.68 -4.21
C ARG A 24 10.39 -17.76 -5.27
N VAL A 25 11.30 -17.51 -6.20
CA VAL A 25 11.64 -18.45 -7.28
C VAL A 25 12.40 -19.67 -6.74
N PHE A 26 13.29 -19.48 -5.77
CA PHE A 26 14.09 -20.57 -5.22
C PHE A 26 13.43 -21.32 -4.05
N ALA A 27 12.43 -20.74 -3.38
CA ALA A 27 11.81 -21.35 -2.19
C ALA A 27 10.90 -22.54 -2.50
N SER A 28 10.00 -22.42 -3.51
CA SER A 28 9.05 -23.49 -3.83
C SER A 28 8.57 -23.41 -5.29
N PRO A 29 8.53 -24.54 -6.01
CA PRO A 29 8.00 -24.61 -7.37
C PRO A 29 6.46 -24.65 -7.44
N GLY A 30 5.76 -24.78 -6.31
CA GLY A 30 4.30 -24.79 -6.27
C GLY A 30 3.71 -23.42 -6.52
N LEU A 31 2.67 -23.35 -7.36
CA LEU A 31 1.85 -22.14 -7.51
C LEU A 31 0.92 -22.01 -6.30
N GLU A 32 0.89 -20.83 -5.69
CA GLU A 32 -0.11 -20.50 -4.70
C GLU A 32 -1.49 -20.33 -5.36
N LEU A 33 -2.59 -20.43 -4.60
CA LEU A 33 -3.95 -20.39 -5.16
C LEU A 33 -4.16 -19.18 -6.09
N HIS A 34 -3.78 -17.97 -5.65
CA HIS A 34 -3.91 -16.75 -6.45
C HIS A 34 -2.96 -16.72 -7.65
N GLU A 35 -1.80 -17.37 -7.56
CA GLU A 35 -0.84 -17.48 -8.66
C GLU A 35 -1.35 -18.45 -9.74
N ALA A 36 -1.94 -19.57 -9.32
CA ALA A 36 -2.62 -20.52 -10.20
C ALA A 36 -3.84 -19.90 -10.88
N GLU A 37 -4.68 -19.16 -10.14
CA GLU A 37 -5.80 -18.39 -10.70
C GLU A 37 -5.33 -17.43 -11.80
N GLN A 38 -4.25 -16.67 -11.59
CA GLN A 38 -3.73 -15.77 -12.62
C GLN A 38 -3.11 -16.51 -13.80
N ALA A 39 -2.43 -17.64 -13.57
CA ALA A 39 -1.92 -18.48 -14.67
C ALA A 39 -3.04 -19.02 -15.56
N LEU A 40 -4.22 -19.32 -14.99
CA LEU A 40 -5.40 -19.74 -15.73
C LEU A 40 -6.10 -18.56 -16.42
N TRP A 41 -6.37 -17.46 -15.72
CA TRP A 41 -7.11 -16.31 -16.27
C TRP A 41 -6.36 -15.55 -17.35
N THR A 42 -5.04 -15.70 -17.44
CA THR A 42 -4.24 -15.11 -18.52
C THR A 42 -4.24 -15.95 -19.79
N GLN A 43 -4.83 -17.14 -19.81
CA GLN A 43 -4.95 -17.93 -21.04
C GLN A 43 -5.93 -17.26 -22.02
N ASP A 44 -7.06 -16.76 -21.50
CA ASP A 44 -8.07 -16.04 -22.26
C ASP A 44 -8.17 -14.59 -21.79
N LEU A 45 -7.74 -13.64 -22.63
CA LEU A 45 -7.76 -12.22 -22.31
C LEU A 45 -9.19 -11.66 -22.40
N ALA A 46 -10.02 -11.96 -21.40
CA ALA A 46 -11.36 -11.41 -21.33
C ALA A 46 -11.35 -9.98 -20.77
N LEU A 47 -12.42 -9.24 -21.07
CA LEU A 47 -12.69 -7.92 -20.49
C LEU A 47 -13.12 -8.01 -19.00
N GLY A 48 -13.18 -9.22 -18.44
CA GLY A 48 -13.44 -9.49 -17.01
C GLY A 48 -13.77 -10.96 -16.76
N SER A 49 -12.76 -11.79 -16.51
CA SER A 49 -12.93 -13.24 -16.25
C SER A 49 -13.34 -13.56 -14.80
N GLY A 50 -14.21 -12.75 -14.17
CA GLY A 50 -14.66 -12.96 -12.78
C GLY A 50 -15.16 -11.70 -12.05
N THR A 51 -15.10 -11.70 -10.71
CA THR A 51 -15.53 -10.59 -9.81
C THR A 51 -14.48 -9.48 -9.60
N GLN A 52 -13.37 -9.55 -10.35
CA GLN A 52 -12.17 -8.74 -10.12
C GLN A 52 -11.84 -7.87 -11.36
N PRO A 53 -11.26 -6.66 -11.18
CA PRO A 53 -10.91 -5.80 -12.30
C PRO A 53 -9.82 -6.44 -13.19
N PRO A 54 -9.94 -6.34 -14.52
CA PRO A 54 -9.10 -7.09 -15.45
C PRO A 54 -7.68 -6.52 -15.58
N LEU A 55 -7.43 -5.30 -15.10
CA LEU A 55 -6.18 -4.58 -15.30
C LEU A 55 -4.96 -5.38 -14.80
N TYR A 56 -5.05 -6.02 -13.64
CA TYR A 56 -3.94 -6.85 -13.16
C TYR A 56 -3.64 -7.99 -14.13
N THR A 57 -4.69 -8.71 -14.54
CA THR A 57 -4.58 -9.86 -15.44
C THR A 57 -4.05 -9.46 -16.81
N TRP A 58 -4.45 -8.31 -17.35
CA TRP A 58 -3.89 -7.80 -18.62
C TRP A 58 -2.40 -7.47 -18.52
N VAL A 59 -1.99 -6.82 -17.42
CA VAL A 59 -0.56 -6.54 -17.20
C VAL A 59 0.22 -7.84 -16.98
N GLN A 60 -0.34 -8.80 -16.23
CA GLN A 60 0.26 -10.12 -16.02
C GLN A 60 0.39 -10.91 -17.33
N TRP A 61 -0.63 -10.85 -18.20
CA TRP A 61 -0.59 -11.44 -19.54
C TRP A 61 0.56 -10.87 -20.36
N LEU A 62 0.75 -9.56 -20.35
CA LEU A 62 1.87 -8.92 -21.06
C LEU A 62 3.21 -9.42 -20.52
N VAL A 63 3.37 -9.54 -19.21
CA VAL A 63 4.58 -10.08 -18.58
C VAL A 63 4.80 -11.54 -18.99
N PHE A 64 3.74 -12.36 -19.06
CA PHE A 64 3.84 -13.74 -19.56
C PHE A 64 4.19 -13.83 -21.04
N LYS A 65 3.78 -12.88 -21.87
CA LYS A 65 4.23 -12.82 -23.27
C LYS A 65 5.72 -12.52 -23.40
N LEU A 66 6.29 -11.76 -22.48
CA LEU A 66 7.71 -11.38 -22.49
C LEU A 66 8.63 -12.43 -21.85
N PHE A 67 8.21 -13.04 -20.74
CA PHE A 67 9.06 -13.90 -19.91
C PHE A 67 8.54 -15.35 -19.77
N GLY A 68 7.41 -15.69 -20.39
CA GLY A 68 6.75 -16.99 -20.27
C GLY A 68 5.93 -17.14 -18.99
N VAL A 69 5.09 -18.19 -18.94
CA VAL A 69 4.29 -18.55 -17.75
C VAL A 69 5.20 -19.22 -16.73
N SER A 70 5.53 -18.50 -15.66
CA SER A 70 6.42 -18.99 -14.60
C SER A 70 6.19 -18.26 -13.28
N ILE A 71 6.66 -18.86 -12.16
CA ILE A 71 6.71 -18.20 -10.85
C ILE A 71 7.55 -16.93 -10.91
N PHE A 72 8.61 -16.92 -11.72
CA PHE A 72 9.42 -15.73 -11.94
C PHE A 72 8.57 -14.58 -12.50
N SER A 73 7.81 -14.82 -13.56
CA SER A 73 6.97 -13.79 -14.20
C SER A 73 5.86 -13.27 -13.27
N LEU A 74 5.25 -14.14 -12.46
CA LEU A 74 4.27 -13.76 -11.44
C LEU A 74 4.90 -12.91 -10.34
N SER A 75 6.02 -13.38 -9.79
CA SER A 75 6.76 -12.71 -8.73
C SER A 75 7.33 -11.37 -9.20
N LEU A 76 7.81 -11.29 -10.44
CA LEU A 76 8.36 -10.09 -11.05
C LEU A 76 7.32 -8.97 -11.12
N LEU A 77 6.10 -9.24 -11.60
CA LEU A 77 5.05 -8.22 -11.65
C LEU A 77 4.69 -7.73 -10.24
N LYS A 78 4.41 -8.67 -9.32
CA LYS A 78 4.02 -8.35 -7.93
C LYS A 78 5.08 -7.48 -7.23
N ASN A 79 6.35 -7.88 -7.31
CA ASN A 79 7.45 -7.15 -6.67
C ASN A 79 7.77 -5.83 -7.38
N THR A 80 7.53 -5.70 -8.69
CA THR A 80 7.64 -4.41 -9.41
C THR A 80 6.56 -3.43 -8.95
N LEU A 81 5.32 -3.89 -8.76
CA LEU A 81 4.23 -3.06 -8.25
C LEU A 81 4.47 -2.65 -6.79
N LEU A 82 5.00 -3.55 -5.95
CA LEU A 82 5.41 -3.21 -4.59
C LEU A 82 6.56 -2.20 -4.58
N ALA A 83 7.63 -2.44 -5.34
CA ALA A 83 8.73 -1.48 -5.49
C ALA A 83 8.23 -0.10 -5.94
N SER A 84 7.28 -0.07 -6.87
CA SER A 84 6.64 1.16 -7.35
C SER A 84 5.85 1.85 -6.25
N THR A 85 5.11 1.11 -5.41
CA THR A 85 4.38 1.68 -4.26
C THR A 85 5.33 2.42 -3.31
N TYR A 86 6.42 1.75 -2.90
CA TYR A 86 7.44 2.37 -2.05
C TYR A 86 8.14 3.54 -2.76
N GLY A 87 8.44 3.37 -4.05
CA GLY A 87 9.07 4.39 -4.89
C GLY A 87 8.24 5.67 -5.01
N PHE A 88 6.95 5.55 -5.32
CA PHE A 88 6.05 6.71 -5.41
C PHE A 88 5.81 7.39 -4.06
N VAL A 89 5.70 6.63 -2.97
CA VAL A 89 5.63 7.21 -1.62
C VAL A 89 6.91 7.97 -1.29
N TRP A 90 8.07 7.41 -1.64
CA TRP A 90 9.35 8.10 -1.46
C TRP A 90 9.46 9.37 -2.33
N LEU A 91 9.06 9.29 -3.60
CA LEU A 91 9.06 10.44 -4.52
C LEU A 91 8.12 11.55 -4.05
N ALA A 92 6.93 11.19 -3.56
CA ALA A 92 5.99 12.10 -2.93
C ALA A 92 6.59 12.72 -1.67
N ALA A 93 7.18 11.89 -0.80
CA ALA A 93 7.80 12.34 0.42
C ALA A 93 8.96 13.32 0.18
N ARG A 94 9.76 13.10 -0.85
CA ARG A 94 10.87 13.99 -1.25
C ARG A 94 10.43 15.41 -1.64
N ARG A 95 9.15 15.62 -1.93
CA ARG A 95 8.60 16.94 -2.23
C ARG A 95 8.45 17.80 -0.97
N TRP A 96 8.05 17.18 0.13
CA TRP A 96 7.70 17.90 1.37
C TRP A 96 8.66 17.61 2.54
N LEU A 97 9.45 16.55 2.45
CA LEU A 97 10.35 16.09 3.51
C LEU A 97 11.82 16.14 3.08
N PRO A 98 12.73 16.36 4.05
CA PRO A 98 14.15 16.19 3.83
C PRO A 98 14.49 14.73 3.47
N PRO A 99 15.62 14.49 2.76
CA PRO A 99 15.97 13.18 2.22
C PRO A 99 15.89 12.02 3.21
N SER A 100 16.36 12.21 4.43
CA SER A 100 16.42 11.18 5.48
C SER A 100 15.03 10.77 5.96
N LEU A 101 14.12 11.73 6.17
CA LEU A 101 12.75 11.45 6.56
C LEU A 101 11.93 10.89 5.41
N ALA A 102 12.21 11.30 4.17
CA ALA A 102 11.51 10.76 3.00
C ALA A 102 11.78 9.26 2.82
N VAL A 103 13.01 8.81 3.03
CA VAL A 103 13.35 7.37 3.02
C VAL A 103 12.64 6.64 4.15
N LEU A 104 12.64 7.21 5.37
CA LEU A 104 11.94 6.61 6.50
C LEU A 104 10.42 6.55 6.29
N ALA A 105 9.81 7.58 5.71
CA ALA A 105 8.40 7.59 5.39
C ALA A 105 7.99 6.43 4.47
N ALA A 106 8.78 6.18 3.42
CA ALA A 106 8.53 5.08 2.50
C ALA A 106 8.89 3.71 3.12
N ALA A 107 10.03 3.61 3.80
CA ALA A 107 10.44 2.36 4.44
C ALA A 107 9.47 1.94 5.56
N SER A 108 8.86 2.89 6.27
CA SER A 108 7.82 2.62 7.28
C SER A 108 6.56 1.95 6.75
N LEU A 109 6.36 1.85 5.43
CA LEU A 109 5.33 0.98 4.86
C LEU A 109 5.57 -0.51 5.23
N LEU A 110 6.81 -0.93 5.52
CA LEU A 110 7.09 -2.26 6.06
C LEU A 110 6.41 -2.52 7.42
N LEU A 111 6.16 -1.46 8.20
CA LEU A 111 5.46 -1.54 9.49
C LEU A 111 3.94 -1.63 9.34
N ILE A 112 3.41 -1.53 8.12
CA ILE A 112 2.00 -1.79 7.80
C ILE A 112 1.94 -3.26 7.35
N PRO A 113 1.45 -4.20 8.18
CA PRO A 113 1.53 -5.64 7.88
C PRO A 113 0.93 -6.02 6.53
N GLN A 114 -0.14 -5.33 6.12
CA GLN A 114 -0.84 -5.55 4.85
C GLN A 114 0.07 -5.24 3.65
N ILE A 115 0.94 -4.24 3.76
CA ILE A 115 1.88 -3.84 2.70
C ILE A 115 3.19 -4.61 2.81
N GLY A 116 3.76 -4.69 4.02
CA GLY A 116 5.07 -5.29 4.24
C GLY A 116 5.09 -6.82 4.08
N TRP A 117 4.05 -7.51 4.55
CA TRP A 117 4.00 -8.97 4.60
C TRP A 117 2.84 -9.58 3.83
N GLU A 118 1.59 -9.19 4.09
CA GLU A 118 0.43 -9.84 3.45
C GLU A 118 0.43 -9.66 1.92
N SER A 119 0.92 -8.51 1.44
CA SER A 119 1.09 -8.26 0.01
C SER A 119 2.11 -9.18 -0.66
N GLN A 120 3.07 -9.72 0.09
CA GLN A 120 4.02 -10.71 -0.43
C GLN A 120 3.43 -12.13 -0.43
N ARG A 121 2.47 -12.42 0.46
CA ARG A 121 1.84 -13.74 0.58
C ARG A 121 0.68 -13.89 -0.40
N ASP A 122 -0.43 -13.16 -0.21
CA ASP A 122 -1.71 -13.55 -0.84
C ASP A 122 -2.43 -12.42 -1.60
N LEU A 123 -1.89 -11.20 -1.66
CA LEU A 123 -2.62 -10.07 -2.25
C LEU A 123 -2.08 -9.67 -3.62
N THR A 124 -2.83 -10.01 -4.67
CA THR A 124 -2.49 -9.66 -6.05
C THR A 124 -3.13 -8.32 -6.46
N HIS A 125 -4.47 -8.24 -6.39
CA HIS A 125 -5.21 -7.05 -6.85
C HIS A 125 -5.05 -5.84 -5.91
N SER A 126 -4.91 -6.06 -4.60
CA SER A 126 -4.65 -4.97 -3.65
C SER A 126 -3.29 -4.33 -3.84
N VAL A 127 -2.29 -5.08 -4.32
CA VAL A 127 -0.94 -4.56 -4.61
C VAL A 127 -0.98 -3.58 -5.78
N LEU A 128 -1.71 -3.91 -6.85
CA LEU A 128 -1.94 -2.97 -7.95
C LEU A 128 -2.70 -1.73 -7.48
N ALA A 129 -3.76 -1.91 -6.68
CA ALA A 129 -4.51 -0.78 -6.14
C ALA A 129 -3.63 0.14 -5.27
N ALA A 130 -2.75 -0.42 -4.44
CA ALA A 130 -1.80 0.35 -3.64
C ALA A 130 -0.76 1.09 -4.52
N ALA A 131 -0.25 0.45 -5.57
CA ALA A 131 0.69 1.07 -6.51
C ALA A 131 0.05 2.26 -7.25
N VAL A 132 -1.18 2.07 -7.76
CA VAL A 132 -1.96 3.14 -8.41
C VAL A 132 -2.28 4.26 -7.42
N ALA A 133 -2.69 3.94 -6.18
CA ALA A 133 -2.95 4.96 -5.17
C ALA A 133 -1.70 5.78 -4.81
N ALA A 134 -0.54 5.12 -4.66
CA ALA A 134 0.73 5.80 -4.42
C ALA A 134 1.16 6.68 -5.61
N ALA A 135 0.98 6.19 -6.84
CA ALA A 135 1.23 6.96 -8.06
C ALA A 135 0.32 8.19 -8.14
N THR A 136 -0.98 8.03 -7.88
CA THR A 136 -1.96 9.11 -7.85
C THR A 136 -1.61 10.14 -6.79
N LEU A 137 -1.20 9.72 -5.58
CA LEU A 137 -0.73 10.65 -4.55
C LEU A 137 0.46 11.48 -5.05
N TYR A 138 1.46 10.84 -5.66
CA TYR A 138 2.61 11.54 -6.21
C TYR A 138 2.21 12.55 -7.30
N VAL A 139 1.34 12.14 -8.23
CA VAL A 139 0.85 13.00 -9.32
C VAL A 139 0.06 14.19 -8.76
N LEU A 140 -0.83 13.97 -7.78
CA LEU A 140 -1.59 15.04 -7.13
C LEU A 140 -0.68 16.05 -6.45
N ILE A 141 0.34 15.59 -5.71
CA ILE A 141 1.32 16.49 -5.08
C ILE A 141 2.06 17.31 -6.14
N ARG A 142 2.48 16.67 -7.23
CA ARG A 142 3.14 17.36 -8.35
C ARG A 142 2.24 18.42 -9.00
N LEU A 143 0.95 18.12 -9.17
CA LEU A 143 -0.04 19.05 -9.72
C LEU A 143 -0.33 20.23 -8.79
N ILE A 144 -0.43 19.99 -7.48
CA ILE A 144 -0.63 21.04 -6.46
C ILE A 144 0.56 22.02 -6.44
N GLU A 145 1.78 21.51 -6.59
CA GLU A 145 2.97 22.36 -6.58
C GLU A 145 3.23 23.05 -7.92
N ARG A 146 2.97 22.35 -9.03
CA ARG A 146 3.18 22.84 -10.39
C ARG A 146 2.14 22.22 -11.34
N PRO A 147 1.05 22.95 -11.66
CA PRO A 147 0.04 22.49 -12.61
C PRO A 147 0.69 22.13 -13.94
N THR A 148 0.59 20.85 -14.33
CA THR A 148 1.24 20.32 -15.53
C THR A 148 0.21 19.59 -16.39
N PRO A 149 -0.13 20.07 -17.60
CA PRO A 149 -1.19 19.48 -18.45
C PRO A 149 -1.05 17.98 -18.68
N ARG A 150 0.18 17.49 -18.90
CA ARG A 150 0.47 16.07 -19.13
C ARG A 150 0.08 15.18 -17.95
N LEU A 151 0.16 15.69 -16.73
CA LEU A 151 -0.22 14.93 -15.54
C LEU A 151 -1.74 14.87 -15.36
N TYR A 152 -2.47 15.87 -15.84
CA TYR A 152 -3.94 15.81 -15.89
C TYR A 152 -4.42 14.72 -16.86
N LEU A 153 -3.72 14.48 -17.97
CA LEU A 153 -4.05 13.37 -18.88
C LEU A 153 -3.96 11.99 -18.23
N LEU A 154 -3.22 11.85 -17.12
CA LEU A 154 -3.18 10.60 -16.36
C LEU A 154 -4.39 10.44 -15.43
N LEU A 155 -5.00 11.52 -14.96
CA LEU A 155 -6.10 11.47 -13.97
C LEU A 155 -7.48 11.64 -14.60
N ILE A 156 -7.61 12.58 -15.53
CA ILE A 156 -8.90 12.98 -16.12
C ILE A 156 -9.62 11.81 -16.79
N PRO A 157 -8.99 10.95 -17.61
CA PRO A 157 -9.70 9.84 -18.25
C PRO A 157 -10.36 8.89 -17.24
N HIS A 158 -9.69 8.64 -16.11
CA HIS A 158 -10.23 7.80 -15.04
C HIS A 158 -11.41 8.46 -14.33
N GLY A 159 -11.33 9.79 -14.12
CA GLY A 159 -12.44 10.57 -13.58
C GLY A 159 -13.65 10.60 -14.51
N LEU A 160 -13.43 10.83 -15.81
CA LEU A 160 -14.49 10.82 -16.83
C LEU A 160 -15.12 9.44 -16.96
N TRP A 161 -14.33 8.38 -17.00
CA TRP A 161 -14.83 7.01 -17.04
C TRP A 161 -15.69 6.70 -15.81
N LEU A 162 -15.25 7.10 -14.60
CA LEU A 162 -16.01 6.87 -13.37
C LEU A 162 -17.35 7.61 -13.36
N LEU A 163 -17.40 8.83 -13.89
CA LEU A 163 -18.64 9.61 -14.02
C LEU A 163 -19.60 8.96 -15.01
N ASP A 164 -19.07 8.47 -16.13
CA ASP A 164 -19.84 7.80 -17.19
C ASP A 164 -20.32 6.39 -16.74
N HIS A 165 -19.58 5.72 -15.85
CA HIS A 165 -19.85 4.36 -15.39
C HIS A 165 -20.19 4.29 -13.88
N TRP A 166 -20.83 5.34 -13.36
CA TRP A 166 -21.13 5.46 -11.93
C TRP A 166 -21.93 4.27 -11.38
N ASP A 167 -22.94 3.80 -12.12
CA ASP A 167 -23.79 2.68 -11.70
C ASP A 167 -22.99 1.37 -11.59
N LEU A 168 -22.13 1.10 -12.57
CA LEU A 168 -21.25 -0.07 -12.58
C LEU A 168 -20.25 -0.03 -11.42
N ALA A 169 -19.69 1.15 -11.13
CA ALA A 169 -18.74 1.33 -10.01
C ALA A 169 -19.43 1.21 -8.65
N SER A 170 -20.61 1.81 -8.49
CA SER A 170 -21.35 1.85 -7.22
C SER A 170 -21.96 0.50 -6.86
N THR A 171 -22.59 -0.18 -7.83
CA THR A 171 -23.26 -1.48 -7.59
C THR A 171 -22.26 -2.54 -7.14
N ARG A 172 -21.10 -2.65 -7.82
CA ARG A 172 -20.03 -3.58 -7.42
C ARG A 172 -19.43 -3.24 -6.05
N THR A 173 -19.39 -1.96 -5.72
CA THR A 173 -18.90 -1.51 -4.42
C THR A 173 -19.90 -1.88 -3.33
N MET A 174 -21.19 -1.62 -3.54
CA MET A 174 -22.27 -1.96 -2.60
C MET A 174 -22.36 -3.48 -2.37
N GLU A 175 -22.25 -4.28 -3.43
CA GLU A 175 -22.22 -5.74 -3.33
C GLU A 175 -21.05 -6.22 -2.46
N LYS A 176 -19.85 -5.66 -2.66
CA LYS A 176 -18.66 -6.02 -1.88
C LYS A 176 -18.72 -5.57 -0.42
N LEU A 177 -19.33 -4.41 -0.17
CA LEU A 177 -19.44 -3.85 1.18
C LEU A 177 -20.51 -4.57 2.01
N GLY A 178 -21.46 -5.25 1.36
CA GLY A 178 -22.54 -6.00 2.00
C GLY A 178 -23.54 -5.05 2.67
N GLN A 179 -24.78 -5.06 2.17
CA GLN A 179 -25.84 -4.23 2.74
C GLN A 179 -26.77 -5.07 3.59
N THR A 180 -27.00 -4.62 4.82
CA THR A 180 -28.00 -5.18 5.71
C THR A 180 -28.89 -4.07 6.24
N PRO A 181 -30.15 -4.38 6.64
CA PRO A 181 -31.06 -3.39 7.20
C PRO A 181 -30.40 -2.60 8.34
N LEU A 182 -30.58 -1.28 8.32
CA LEU A 182 -30.08 -0.38 9.36
C LEU A 182 -30.73 -0.76 10.71
N GLY A 183 -29.92 -1.27 11.62
CA GLY A 183 -30.30 -1.61 12.98
C GLY A 183 -29.12 -1.42 13.94
N GLY A 184 -29.40 -1.23 15.23
CA GLY A 184 -28.39 -0.91 16.23
C GLY A 184 -27.22 -1.92 16.26
N TYR A 185 -27.51 -3.22 16.11
CA TYR A 185 -26.50 -4.26 16.00
C TYR A 185 -25.56 -4.07 14.78
N GLY A 186 -26.11 -3.71 13.62
CA GLY A 186 -25.33 -3.52 12.40
C GLY A 186 -24.36 -2.34 12.49
N ILE A 187 -24.80 -1.24 13.10
CA ILE A 187 -23.95 -0.05 13.35
C ILE A 187 -22.79 -0.41 14.28
N VAL A 188 -23.06 -1.08 15.41
CA VAL A 188 -22.01 -1.50 16.36
C VAL A 188 -21.01 -2.44 15.70
N ARG A 189 -21.49 -3.39 14.89
CA ARG A 189 -20.65 -4.32 14.14
C ARG A 189 -19.78 -3.60 13.11
N GLY A 190 -20.36 -2.65 12.36
CA GLY A 190 -19.64 -1.84 11.38
C GLY A 190 -18.54 -0.98 12.01
N ILE A 191 -18.85 -0.29 13.11
CA ILE A 191 -17.85 0.51 13.86
C ILE A 191 -16.74 -0.40 14.41
N SER A 192 -17.09 -1.53 15.03
CA SER A 192 -16.10 -2.49 15.56
C SER A 192 -15.21 -3.06 14.44
N SER A 193 -15.80 -3.40 13.29
CA SER A 193 -15.06 -3.88 12.13
C SER A 193 -14.14 -2.80 11.55
N LEU A 194 -14.57 -1.54 11.53
CA LEU A 194 -13.76 -0.42 11.06
C LEU A 194 -12.58 -0.14 12.00
N VAL A 195 -12.82 -0.14 13.32
CA VAL A 195 -11.78 0.04 14.34
C VAL A 195 -10.75 -1.09 14.28
N SER A 196 -11.20 -2.34 14.21
CA SER A 196 -10.31 -3.50 14.10
C SER A 196 -9.52 -3.51 12.79
N ALA A 197 -10.15 -3.19 11.64
CA ALA A 197 -9.45 -3.11 10.36
C ALA A 197 -8.41 -1.97 10.33
N THR A 198 -8.75 -0.81 10.89
CA THR A 198 -7.82 0.32 11.01
C THR A 198 -6.67 -0.02 11.96
N GLY A 199 -6.98 -0.58 13.12
CA GLY A 199 -5.98 -1.03 14.11
C GLY A 199 -5.05 -2.10 13.56
N ALA A 200 -5.57 -3.08 12.81
CA ALA A 200 -4.75 -4.07 12.12
C ALA A 200 -3.85 -3.46 11.04
N THR A 201 -4.26 -2.32 10.46
CA THR A 201 -3.49 -1.64 9.41
C THR A 201 -2.37 -0.77 9.96
N VAL A 202 -2.66 0.09 10.95
CA VAL A 202 -1.70 1.09 11.45
C VAL A 202 -1.22 0.83 12.87
N GLY A 203 -1.76 -0.16 13.58
CA GLY A 203 -1.46 -0.42 14.99
C GLY A 203 0.01 -0.73 15.26
N VAL A 204 0.61 -1.63 14.46
CA VAL A 204 2.04 -1.99 14.57
C VAL A 204 2.93 -0.76 14.33
N LEU A 205 2.63 0.01 13.29
CA LEU A 205 3.33 1.26 12.98
C LEU A 205 3.24 2.26 14.14
N CYS A 206 2.03 2.50 14.66
CA CYS A 206 1.82 3.41 15.78
C CYS A 206 2.54 2.94 17.05
N LEU A 207 2.49 1.64 17.35
CA LEU A 207 3.17 1.04 18.50
C LEU A 207 4.69 1.24 18.40
N ILE A 208 5.29 0.92 17.25
CA ILE A 208 6.74 1.10 17.04
C ILE A 208 7.13 2.57 17.13
N TYR A 209 6.35 3.48 16.54
CA TYR A 209 6.60 4.92 16.68
C TYR A 209 6.52 5.38 18.13
N MET A 210 5.51 4.95 18.88
CA MET A 210 5.35 5.27 20.30
C MET A 210 6.49 4.71 21.15
N LEU A 211 6.88 3.46 20.97
CA LEU A 211 7.97 2.83 21.73
C LEU A 211 9.32 3.52 21.46
N LEU A 212 9.62 3.84 20.20
CA LEU A 212 10.90 4.42 19.83
C LEU A 212 10.95 5.93 20.13
N LEU A 213 9.95 6.69 19.70
CA LEU A 213 9.96 8.16 19.77
C LEU A 213 9.29 8.70 21.04
N GLY A 214 8.58 7.87 21.81
CA GLY A 214 7.97 8.24 23.08
C GLY A 214 7.03 9.43 22.96
N TRP A 215 7.05 10.31 23.96
CA TRP A 215 6.27 11.55 23.99
C TRP A 215 6.58 12.52 22.83
N SER A 216 7.73 12.37 22.15
CA SER A 216 8.02 13.16 20.95
C SER A 216 7.03 12.88 19.81
N VAL A 217 6.29 11.77 19.85
CA VAL A 217 5.16 11.49 18.94
C VAL A 217 4.04 12.52 19.12
N TRP A 218 3.78 13.01 20.33
CA TRP A 218 2.64 13.88 20.61
C TRP A 218 2.96 15.37 20.45
N LYS A 219 4.25 15.73 20.46
CA LYS A 219 4.69 17.11 20.22
C LYS A 219 4.43 17.49 18.76
N ARG A 220 3.33 18.19 18.52
CA ARG A 220 3.06 18.86 17.25
C ARG A 220 4.04 20.01 17.10
N HIS A 221 4.70 20.09 15.95
CA HIS A 221 5.69 21.13 15.75
C HIS A 221 5.08 22.40 15.17
N GLU A 222 5.46 23.55 15.73
CA GLU A 222 5.26 24.87 15.13
C GLU A 222 6.27 25.07 14.00
N GLY A 223 6.01 24.44 12.85
CA GLY A 223 6.72 24.75 11.62
C GLY A 223 6.28 26.12 11.07
N ASP A 224 7.01 26.59 10.05
CA ASP A 224 6.64 27.76 9.27
C ASP A 224 5.23 27.59 8.66
N HIS A 225 4.64 28.69 8.16
CA HIS A 225 3.30 28.68 7.58
C HIS A 225 3.08 27.53 6.58
N TYR A 226 4.09 27.25 5.73
CA TYR A 226 4.07 26.17 4.75
C TYR A 226 3.96 24.77 5.38
N ASP A 227 4.72 24.49 6.45
CA ASP A 227 4.69 23.20 7.14
C ASP A 227 3.36 22.96 7.86
N ARG A 228 2.77 24.03 8.40
CA ARG A 228 1.43 23.98 9.01
C ARG A 228 0.38 23.64 7.96
N GLN A 229 0.46 24.22 6.77
CA GLN A 229 -0.46 23.96 5.67
C GLN A 229 -0.41 22.51 5.17
N ILE A 230 0.80 21.93 5.03
CA ILE A 230 0.94 20.51 4.68
C ILE A 230 0.37 19.62 5.78
N CYS A 231 0.65 19.92 7.05
CA CYS A 231 0.11 19.13 8.15
C CYS A 231 -1.42 19.25 8.25
N SER A 232 -2.00 20.44 8.02
CA SER A 232 -3.46 20.63 7.99
C SER A 232 -4.11 19.92 6.82
N PHE A 233 -3.46 19.86 5.65
CA PHE A 233 -3.91 19.05 4.52
C PHE A 233 -4.08 17.57 4.92
N TRP A 234 -3.05 16.98 5.53
CA TRP A 234 -3.12 15.58 5.99
C TRP A 234 -4.19 15.38 7.07
N GLN A 235 -4.33 16.31 8.01
CA GLN A 235 -5.39 16.23 9.01
C GLN A 235 -6.78 16.33 8.40
N GLN A 236 -6.97 17.19 7.41
CA GLN A 236 -8.24 17.29 6.70
C GLN A 236 -8.54 16.02 5.92
N TYR A 237 -7.53 15.45 5.24
CA TYR A 237 -7.65 14.17 4.55
C TYR A 237 -8.11 13.05 5.51
N PHE A 238 -7.43 12.85 6.64
CA PHE A 238 -7.81 11.78 7.57
C PHE A 238 -9.14 12.06 8.30
N ARG A 239 -9.49 13.31 8.61
CA ARG A 239 -10.81 13.64 9.16
C ARG A 239 -11.92 13.35 8.15
N ALA A 240 -11.75 13.75 6.90
CA ALA A 240 -12.70 13.49 5.83
C ALA A 240 -12.82 11.98 5.55
N LEU A 241 -11.70 11.25 5.54
CA LEU A 241 -11.68 9.80 5.38
C LEU A 241 -12.44 9.10 6.51
N THR A 242 -12.18 9.45 7.77
CA THR A 242 -12.90 8.88 8.92
C THR A 242 -14.39 9.21 8.86
N ALA A 243 -14.75 10.46 8.54
CA ALA A 243 -16.15 10.86 8.39
C ALA A 243 -16.86 10.07 7.26
N LEU A 244 -16.19 9.88 6.12
CA LEU A 244 -16.70 9.09 5.00
C LEU A 244 -16.91 7.63 5.40
N LEU A 245 -15.93 6.99 6.04
CA LEU A 245 -16.03 5.59 6.47
C LEU A 245 -17.11 5.39 7.53
N LEU A 246 -17.27 6.33 8.46
CA LEU A 246 -18.39 6.32 9.42
C LEU A 246 -19.74 6.53 8.73
N ALA A 247 -19.82 7.42 7.73
CA ALA A 247 -21.03 7.61 6.95
C ALA A 247 -21.44 6.33 6.21
N LEU A 248 -20.49 5.56 5.69
CA LEU A 248 -20.76 4.24 5.09
C LEU A 248 -21.39 3.27 6.11
N VAL A 249 -20.99 3.30 7.38
CA VAL A 249 -21.61 2.48 8.43
C VAL A 249 -23.01 3.00 8.77
N LEU A 250 -23.14 4.30 9.00
CA LEU A 250 -24.35 4.91 9.56
C LEU A 250 -25.49 5.05 8.54
N PHE A 251 -25.18 5.30 7.27
CA PHE A 251 -26.18 5.55 6.23
C PHE A 251 -26.28 4.43 5.20
N PHE A 252 -25.19 3.70 4.94
CA PHE A 252 -25.14 2.65 3.92
C PHE A 252 -25.09 1.23 4.49
N GLY A 253 -25.15 1.08 5.82
CA GLY A 253 -25.28 -0.22 6.49
C GLY A 253 -24.05 -1.13 6.37
N VAL A 254 -22.87 -0.58 6.09
CA VAL A 254 -21.64 -1.37 5.91
C VAL A 254 -21.19 -1.95 7.26
N MET A 255 -21.25 -3.28 7.40
CA MET A 255 -20.90 -3.97 8.66
C MET A 255 -19.49 -4.56 8.69
N HIS A 256 -18.83 -4.68 7.54
CA HIS A 256 -17.59 -5.43 7.41
C HIS A 256 -16.53 -4.59 6.70
N PHE A 257 -15.37 -4.42 7.32
CA PHE A 257 -14.18 -3.81 6.73
C PHE A 257 -13.03 -4.80 6.79
N LYS A 258 -12.33 -4.99 5.67
CA LYS A 258 -11.09 -5.78 5.62
C LYS A 258 -9.89 -4.83 5.63
N GLY A 259 -8.81 -5.19 6.32
CA GLY A 259 -7.59 -4.35 6.39
C GLY A 259 -7.05 -3.96 5.00
N ARG A 260 -7.04 -4.92 4.06
CA ARG A 260 -6.63 -4.68 2.66
C ARG A 260 -7.49 -3.65 1.91
N TRP A 261 -8.71 -3.34 2.35
CA TRP A 261 -9.54 -2.28 1.75
C TRP A 261 -9.08 -0.90 2.17
N LEU A 262 -8.54 -0.79 3.39
CA LEU A 262 -8.00 0.45 3.93
C LEU A 262 -6.57 0.71 3.47
N GLN A 263 -5.88 -0.29 2.92
CA GLN A 263 -4.48 -0.18 2.47
C GLN A 263 -4.25 0.99 1.49
N PRO A 264 -5.03 1.19 0.41
CA PRO A 264 -4.84 2.32 -0.51
C PRO A 264 -5.19 3.69 0.10
N LEU A 265 -5.78 3.73 1.31
CA LEU A 265 -6.17 4.96 2.00
C LEU A 265 -5.19 5.29 3.14
N LEU A 266 -4.72 4.26 3.86
CA LEU A 266 -3.88 4.39 5.04
C LEU A 266 -2.39 4.22 4.77
N PHE A 267 -1.96 3.84 3.56
CA PHE A 267 -0.52 3.79 3.21
C PHE A 267 0.18 5.15 3.43
N ALA A 268 -0.56 6.25 3.33
CA ALA A 268 -0.03 7.60 3.49
C ALA A 268 0.25 8.01 4.94
N VAL A 269 -0.18 7.23 5.94
CA VAL A 269 -0.01 7.51 7.38
C VAL A 269 1.45 7.77 7.78
N PRO A 270 2.45 6.93 7.46
CA PRO A 270 3.85 7.23 7.78
C PRO A 270 4.35 8.52 7.14
N PHE A 271 3.95 8.81 5.90
CA PHE A 271 4.33 10.03 5.21
C PHE A 271 3.72 11.27 5.88
N ALA A 272 2.43 11.24 6.18
CA ALA A 272 1.74 12.29 6.92
C ALA A 272 2.34 12.51 8.32
N PHE A 273 2.69 11.43 9.01
CA PHE A 273 3.33 11.48 10.33
C PHE A 273 4.60 12.33 10.33
N PHE A 274 5.49 12.10 9.36
CA PHE A 274 6.73 12.85 9.23
C PHE A 274 6.51 14.28 8.71
N CYS A 275 5.49 14.51 7.87
CA CYS A 275 5.13 15.87 7.42
C CYS A 275 4.77 16.79 8.60
N CYS A 276 4.03 16.27 9.57
CA CYS A 276 3.68 17.02 10.78
C CYS A 276 4.83 17.09 11.81
N ARG A 277 5.97 16.42 11.59
CA ARG A 277 7.07 16.25 12.56
C ARG A 277 8.45 16.36 11.91
N LYS A 278 8.65 17.34 11.03
CA LYS A 278 9.92 17.51 10.29
C LYS A 278 11.14 17.73 11.20
N LYS A 279 10.97 18.30 12.40
CA LYS A 279 12.06 18.44 13.39
C LYS A 279 12.58 17.10 13.95
N LEU A 280 11.97 15.97 13.61
CA LEU A 280 12.57 14.66 13.87
C LEU A 280 13.86 14.44 13.06
N VAL A 281 14.15 15.24 12.02
CA VAL A 281 15.45 15.21 11.35
C VAL A 281 16.57 15.35 12.38
N GLY A 282 17.44 14.34 12.46
CA GLY A 282 18.56 14.33 13.41
C GLY A 282 18.21 13.83 14.82
N HIS A 283 16.95 13.50 15.10
CA HIS A 283 16.58 12.92 16.40
C HIS A 283 17.30 11.58 16.60
N ALA A 284 18.06 11.46 17.69
CA ALA A 284 18.98 10.34 17.92
C ALA A 284 18.31 8.96 17.80
N ARG A 285 17.03 8.86 18.20
CA ARG A 285 16.25 7.61 18.16
C ARG A 285 15.79 7.19 16.76
N LEU A 286 15.89 8.03 15.72
CA LEU A 286 15.62 7.60 14.34
C LEU A 286 16.58 6.53 13.84
N ARG A 287 17.78 6.41 14.44
CA ARG A 287 18.70 5.30 14.15
C ARG A 287 18.06 3.95 14.49
N TRP A 288 17.32 3.86 15.59
CA TRP A 288 16.64 2.63 16.01
C TRP A 288 15.48 2.30 15.09
N LEU A 289 14.76 3.32 14.58
CA LEU A 289 13.74 3.09 13.55
C LEU A 289 14.38 2.49 12.28
N LYS A 290 15.53 2.99 11.83
CA LYS A 290 16.26 2.39 10.69
C LYS A 290 16.65 0.94 10.96
N VAL A 291 17.14 0.64 12.17
CA VAL A 291 17.49 -0.73 12.58
C VAL A 291 16.26 -1.63 12.54
N VAL A 292 15.14 -1.22 13.16
CA VAL A 292 13.89 -2.00 13.15
C VAL A 292 13.41 -2.25 11.73
N LEU A 293 13.42 -1.24 10.86
CA LEU A 293 13.01 -1.39 9.46
C LEU A 293 13.95 -2.34 8.68
N SER A 294 15.26 -2.28 8.94
CA SER A 294 16.24 -3.15 8.29
C SER A 294 16.10 -4.60 8.75
N VAL A 295 15.91 -4.81 10.07
CA VAL A 295 15.64 -6.13 10.66
C VAL A 295 14.34 -6.70 10.12
N LEU A 296 13.28 -5.89 10.02
CA LEU A 296 11.99 -6.33 9.50
C LEU A 296 12.06 -6.69 8.01
N ALA A 297 12.77 -5.89 7.21
CA ALA A 297 13.02 -6.21 5.81
C ALA A 297 13.78 -7.54 5.66
N ALA A 298 14.85 -7.74 6.44
CA ALA A 298 15.60 -8.99 6.44
C ALA A 298 14.75 -10.18 6.91
N LEU A 299 13.92 -9.99 7.95
CA LEU A 299 13.01 -11.00 8.46
C LEU A 299 11.97 -11.39 7.39
N TYR A 300 11.30 -10.43 6.76
CA TYR A 300 10.33 -10.73 5.71
C TYR A 300 10.97 -11.42 4.51
N LEU A 301 12.19 -11.05 4.13
CA LEU A 301 12.94 -11.73 3.10
C LEU A 301 13.30 -13.17 3.51
N ALA A 302 13.74 -13.38 4.74
CA ALA A 302 14.05 -14.70 5.26
C ALA A 302 12.80 -15.59 5.29
N VAL A 303 11.67 -15.11 5.81
CA VAL A 303 10.42 -15.90 5.83
C VAL A 303 9.91 -16.17 4.40
N ALA A 304 10.12 -15.24 3.45
CA ALA A 304 9.81 -15.50 2.05
C ALA A 304 10.70 -16.60 1.43
N ALA A 305 11.97 -16.69 1.85
CA ALA A 305 12.90 -17.72 1.40
C ALA A 305 12.66 -19.10 2.06
N PHE A 306 12.25 -19.13 3.33
CA PHE A 306 12.05 -20.34 4.12
C PHE A 306 10.61 -20.87 4.10
N ARG A 307 9.83 -20.62 3.03
CA ARG A 307 8.47 -21.16 2.94
C ARG A 307 8.56 -22.70 2.80
N PRO A 308 8.03 -23.48 3.76
CA PRO A 308 8.13 -24.94 3.70
C PRO A 308 7.41 -25.45 2.45
N SER A 309 8.10 -26.26 1.66
CA SER A 309 7.47 -26.98 0.55
C SER A 309 6.45 -27.98 1.12
N PRO A 310 5.36 -28.28 0.39
CA PRO A 310 4.40 -29.30 0.79
C PRO A 310 5.04 -30.67 1.11
N GLU A 311 6.17 -30.97 0.47
CA GLU A 311 6.98 -32.18 0.69
C GLU A 311 7.48 -32.30 2.14
N TRP A 312 7.77 -31.19 2.81
CA TRP A 312 8.21 -31.18 4.22
C TRP A 312 7.08 -31.56 5.19
N MET A 313 5.81 -31.34 4.81
CA MET A 313 4.63 -31.77 5.58
C MET A 313 4.17 -33.19 5.21
N ALA A 314 4.54 -33.69 4.03
CA ALA A 314 4.21 -35.04 3.58
C ALA A 314 5.19 -36.11 4.09
N GLY A 315 6.38 -35.72 4.57
CA GLY A 315 7.38 -36.63 5.13
C GLY A 315 7.20 -37.00 6.61
N SER A 316 6.09 -36.59 7.24
CA SER A 316 5.80 -36.85 8.66
C SER A 316 4.59 -37.77 8.89
N THR A 317 4.31 -38.67 7.95
CA THR A 317 3.35 -39.78 8.11
C THR A 317 4.06 -41.12 8.04
#